data_AF-A0A5J4TG71-F1
#
_entry.id   AF-A0A5J4TG71-F1
#
_cell.length_a   1.000
_cell.length_b   1.000
_cell.length_c   1.000
_cell.angle_alpha   90.00
_cell.angle_beta   90.00
_cell.angle_gamma   90.00
#
_symmetry.space_group_name_H-M   'P 1'
#
loop_
_entity.id
_entity.type
_entity.pdbx_description
1 polymer ?
#
loop_
_entity_poly.entity_id
_entity_poly.type
_entity_poly.pdbx_seq_one_letter_code
_entity_poly.pdbx_strand_id
1 'polypeptide(L)' 'EGSAGSLIEPLLDSVILQHHRLPDFKVRDIPLQDALDIAHQALVAAAERDIHTGDFAEIFIVTRGGVEKQVRTLKFD' A
#
# COMPACT_ATOMS: atom_id res chain seq x y z
N GLU A 1 -13.83 -1.08 8.25
CA GLU A 1 -13.07 -1.31 7.00
C GLU A 1 -13.53 -0.30 5.96
N GLY A 2 -12.63 0.11 5.05
CA GLY A 2 -12.99 0.97 3.92
C GLY A 2 -13.68 0.17 2.80
N SER A 3 -14.26 0.85 1.81
CA SER A 3 -14.98 0.22 0.69
C SER A 3 -14.14 -0.82 -0.06
N ALA A 4 -12.86 -0.51 -0.28
CA ALA A 4 -11.93 -1.38 -1.00
C ALA A 4 -11.11 -2.34 -0.11
N GLY A 5 -11.41 -2.46 1.18
CA GLY A 5 -10.64 -3.30 2.12
C GLY A 5 -10.50 -4.75 1.65
N SER A 6 -11.60 -5.33 1.17
CA SER A 6 -11.68 -6.70 0.65
C SER A 6 -10.85 -6.95 -0.62
N LEU A 7 -10.44 -5.89 -1.33
CA LEU A 7 -9.56 -5.98 -2.50
C LEU A 7 -8.09 -5.83 -2.11
N ILE A 8 -7.80 -4.95 -1.14
CA ILE A 8 -6.44 -4.60 -0.72
C ILE A 8 -5.84 -5.70 0.17
N GLU A 9 -6.60 -6.23 1.13
CA GLU A 9 -6.08 -7.20 2.10
C GLU A 9 -5.48 -8.46 1.45
N PRO A 10 -6.16 -9.16 0.52
CA PRO A 10 -5.59 -10.36 -0.11
C PRO A 10 -4.37 -10.06 -0.98
N LEU A 11 -4.30 -8.86 -1.56
CA LEU A 11 -3.16 -8.42 -2.37
C LEU A 11 -1.94 -8.20 -1.48
N LEU A 12 -2.10 -7.47 -0.36
CA LEU A 12 -1.03 -7.22 0.60
C LEU A 12 -0.53 -8.54 1.20
N ASP A 13 -1.44 -9.44 1.59
CA ASP A 13 -1.08 -10.77 2.08
C ASP A 13 -0.21 -11.50 1.05
N SER A 14 -0.63 -11.55 -0.22
CA SER A 14 0.14 -12.22 -1.27
C SER A 14 1.53 -11.62 -1.45
N VAL A 15 1.66 -10.29 -1.52
CA VAL A 15 2.94 -9.60 -1.77
C VAL A 15 3.88 -9.72 -0.58
N ILE A 16 3.40 -9.43 0.63
CA ILE A 16 4.22 -9.48 1.85
C ILE A 16 4.62 -10.94 2.16
N LEU A 17 3.71 -11.90 2.01
CA LEU A 17 4.03 -13.32 2.21
C LEU A 17 4.93 -13.88 1.09
N GLN A 18 4.90 -13.32 -0.13
CA GLN A 18 5.86 -13.69 -1.17
C GLN A 18 7.29 -13.29 -0.79
N HIS A 19 7.49 -12.15 -0.16
CA HIS A 19 8.79 -11.78 0.40
C HIS A 19 9.27 -12.76 1.49
N HIS A 20 8.38 -13.47 2.18
CA HIS A 20 8.70 -14.48 3.20
C HIS A 20 9.20 -15.83 2.64
N ARG A 21 9.23 -16.03 1.32
CA ARG A 21 9.67 -17.31 0.72
C ARG A 21 11.18 -17.52 0.78
N LEU A 22 11.95 -16.50 1.13
CA LEU A 22 13.38 -16.63 1.38
C LEU A 22 13.58 -17.18 2.81
N PRO A 23 14.40 -18.23 3.00
CA PRO A 23 14.74 -18.68 4.34
C PRO A 23 15.35 -17.49 5.09
N ASP A 24 14.77 -17.15 6.24
CA ASP A 24 15.14 -16.06 7.17
C ASP A 24 14.60 -14.63 6.90
N PHE A 25 13.72 -14.42 5.91
CA PHE A 25 13.12 -13.09 5.70
C PHE A 25 12.16 -12.69 6.84
N LYS A 26 12.36 -11.50 7.42
CA LYS A 26 11.43 -10.89 8.38
C LYS A 26 10.69 -9.75 7.69
N VAL A 27 9.38 -9.60 7.92
CA VAL A 27 8.55 -8.45 7.45
C VAL A 27 9.24 -7.09 7.65
N ARG A 28 10.09 -6.98 8.68
CA ARG A 28 10.83 -5.77 9.06
C ARG A 28 11.92 -5.33 8.07
N ASP A 29 12.22 -6.15 7.07
CA ASP A 29 13.30 -5.92 6.12
C ASP A 29 12.83 -5.23 4.82
N ILE A 30 11.53 -4.91 4.69
CA ILE A 30 11.01 -4.18 3.53
C ILE A 30 11.51 -2.73 3.57
N PRO A 31 12.29 -2.27 2.57
CA PRO A 31 12.70 -0.87 2.45
C PRO A 31 11.48 0.07 2.38
N LEU A 32 11.63 1.28 2.91
CA LEU A 32 10.54 2.27 2.91
C LEU A 32 9.99 2.52 1.49
N GLN A 33 10.86 2.63 0.49
CA GLN A 33 10.44 2.87 -0.88
C GLN A 33 9.58 1.71 -1.42
N ASP A 34 10.00 0.47 -1.20
CA ASP A 34 9.25 -0.72 -1.61
C ASP A 34 7.88 -0.77 -0.90
N ALA A 35 7.83 -0.43 0.39
CA ALA A 35 6.56 -0.36 1.13
C ALA A 35 5.61 0.71 0.57
N LEU A 36 6.15 1.88 0.18
CA LEU A 36 5.37 2.94 -0.46
C LEU A 36 4.87 2.52 -1.84
N ASP A 37 5.70 1.82 -2.63
CA ASP A 37 5.34 1.34 -3.95
C ASP A 37 4.26 0.26 -3.87
N ILE A 38 4.37 -0.68 -2.92
CA ILE A 38 3.35 -1.71 -2.65
C ILE A 38 2.03 -1.05 -2.24
N ALA A 39 2.07 -0.08 -1.32
CA ALA A 39 0.87 0.64 -0.87
C ALA A 39 0.20 1.39 -2.03
N HIS A 40 0.98 2.08 -2.87
CA HIS A 40 0.46 2.81 -4.03
C HIS A 40 -0.16 1.86 -5.05
N GLN A 41 0.49 0.74 -5.38
CA GLN A 41 -0.05 -0.26 -6.31
C GLN A 41 -1.36 -0.87 -5.81
N ALA A 42 -1.46 -1.15 -4.51
CA ALA A 42 -2.70 -1.67 -3.93
C ALA A 42 -3.86 -0.67 -4.05
N LEU A 43 -3.58 0.62 -3.83
CA LEU A 43 -4.57 1.69 -3.97
C LEU A 43 -4.97 1.93 -5.43
N VAL A 44 -4.03 1.82 -6.38
CA VAL A 44 -4.34 1.88 -7.82
C VAL A 44 -5.25 0.71 -8.22
N ALA A 45 -4.93 -0.51 -7.80
CA ALA A 45 -5.75 -1.69 -8.10
C ALA A 45 -7.16 -1.60 -7.47
N ALA A 46 -7.27 -1.00 -6.28
CA ALA A 46 -8.54 -0.70 -5.65
C ALA A 46 -9.35 0.33 -6.45
N ALA A 47 -8.72 1.44 -6.87
CA ALA A 47 -9.37 2.50 -7.64
C ALA A 47 -9.94 2.01 -8.98
N GLU A 48 -9.35 0.98 -9.59
CA GLU A 48 -9.87 0.38 -10.83
C GLU A 48 -11.15 -0.44 -10.64
N ARG A 49 -11.49 -0.85 -9.41
CA ARG A 49 -12.56 -1.82 -9.13
C ARG A 49 -13.58 -1.34 -8.09
N ASP A 50 -13.25 -0.32 -7.31
CA ASP A 50 -14.11 0.29 -6.31
C ASP A 50 -14.48 1.72 -6.70
N ILE A 51 -15.76 1.96 -7.04
CA ILE A 51 -16.26 3.26 -7.50
C ILE A 51 -16.17 4.38 -6.45
N HIS A 52 -15.85 4.04 -5.20
CA HIS A 52 -15.69 4.98 -4.10
C HIS A 52 -14.22 5.33 -3.81
N THR A 53 -13.27 4.76 -4.56
CA THR A 53 -11.83 4.98 -4.38
C THR A 53 -11.25 5.66 -5.63
N GLY A 54 -10.61 6.82 -5.47
CA GLY A 54 -10.09 7.60 -6.60
C GLY A 54 -9.36 8.89 -6.19
N ASP A 55 -9.17 9.79 -7.14
CA ASP A 55 -8.54 11.12 -7.01
C ASP A 55 -7.07 11.09 -6.55
N PHE A 56 -6.85 10.92 -5.25
CA PHE A 56 -5.52 10.87 -4.65
C PHE A 56 -5.53 10.11 -3.33
N ALA A 57 -4.36 9.57 -3.00
CA ALA A 57 -4.07 8.96 -1.71
C ALA A 57 -3.13 9.85 -0.90
N GLU A 58 -3.50 10.12 0.35
CA GLU A 58 -2.59 10.73 1.33
C GLU A 58 -1.89 9.63 2.11
N ILE A 59 -0.55 9.62 2.06
CA ILE A 59 0.28 8.66 2.76
C ILE A 59 1.01 9.39 3.88
N PHE A 60 0.77 8.96 5.12
CA PHE A 60 1.44 9.49 6.31
C PHE A 60 2.54 8.52 6.73
N ILE A 61 3.79 8.97 6.63
CA ILE A 61 4.97 8.20 7.00
C ILE A 61 5.38 8.62 8.41
N VAL A 62 5.15 7.75 9.38
CA VAL A 62 5.46 8.00 10.80
C VAL A 62 6.80 7.39 11.14
N THR A 63 7.77 8.24 11.49
CA THR A 63 9.11 7.82 11.93
C THR A 63 9.43 8.42 13.30
N ARG A 64 10.57 8.04 13.89
CA ARG A 64 11.08 8.70 15.11
C ARG A 64 11.34 10.21 14.89
N GLY A 65 11.64 10.63 13.67
CA GLY A 65 11.91 12.03 13.33
C GLY A 65 10.66 12.89 13.18
N GLY A 66 9.46 12.29 13.19
CA GLY A 66 8.19 12.97 12.99
C GLY A 66 7.33 12.30 11.93
N VAL A 67 6.33 13.05 11.45
CA VAL A 67 5.37 12.58 10.44
C VAL A 67 5.60 13.34 9.15
N GLU A 68 5.85 12.61 8.06
CA GLU A 68 5.87 13.14 6.71
C GLU A 68 4.55 12.81 6.00
N LYS A 69 4.00 13.77 5.26
CA LYS A 69 2.82 13.57 4.43
C LYS A 69 3.21 13.59 2.95
N GLN A 70 2.89 12.53 2.23
CA GLN A 70 3.00 12.46 0.78
C GLN A 70 1.62 12.34 0.15
N VAL A 71 1.43 12.92 -1.03
CA VAL A 71 0.22 12.75 -1.82
C VAL A 71 0.56 12.03 -3.12
N ARG A 72 -0.18 10.96 -3.42
CA ARG A 72 -0.03 10.18 -4.65
C ARG A 72 -1.33 10.23 -5.43
N THR A 73 -1.25 10.63 -6.69
CA THR A 73 -2.41 10.66 -7.58
C THR A 73 -2.88 9.23 -7.87
N LEU A 74 -4.20 9.04 -7.84
CA LEU A 74 -4.86 7.83 -8.32
C LEU A 74 -5.54 8.14 -9.66
N LYS A 75 -6.11 7.13 -10.32
CA LYS A 75 -6.86 7.38 -11.54
C LYS A 75 -8.00 8.36 -11.24
N PHE A 76 -8.10 9.40 -12.08
CA PHE A 76 -9.29 10.22 -12.20
C PHE A 76 -10.13 9.58 -13.31
N ASP A 77 -11.28 9.02 -12.96
CA ASP A 77 -12.31 8.63 -13.93
C ASP A 77 -13.40 9.71 -13.99
#